data_AF-A0A7W4I347-F1
#
_entry.id   AF-A0A7W4I347-F1
#
_cell.length_a   1.000
_cell.length_b   1.000
_cell.length_c   1.000
_cell.angle_alpha   90.00
_cell.angle_beta   90.00
_cell.angle_gamma   90.00
#
_symmetry.space_group_name_H-M   'P 1'
#
loop_
_entity.id
_entity.type
_entity.pdbx_description
1 polymer ?
#
loop_
_entity_poly.entity_id
_entity_poly.type
_entity_poly.pdbx_seq_one_letter_code
_entity_poly.pdbx_strand_id
1 'polypeptide(L)'
;MKKKVETYALFVCFLCVFVFMISLGTMSYSIVKIFRPELTIPSYVYEKYQTNDLFWSNLTSEHNGEVKQEQEKRPSNEELTTQRTNELKISIKSEYRSGFQLFIQSFIYVLTSGLIWLSHIFLVRSSRKNDSDSISQDRI
;
A
#
# COMPACT_ATOMS: atom_id res chain seq x y z
N MET A 1 38.13 -13.64 -8.91
CA MET A 1 37.31 -12.69 -8.11
C MET A 1 36.25 -11.96 -8.95
N LYS A 2 36.51 -11.59 -10.21
CA LYS A 2 35.56 -10.91 -11.12
C LYS A 2 34.17 -11.57 -11.23
N LYS A 3 34.09 -12.89 -11.42
CA LYS A 3 32.81 -13.63 -11.49
C LYS A 3 31.93 -13.51 -10.25
N LYS A 4 32.52 -13.35 -9.06
CA LYS A 4 31.77 -13.19 -7.79
C LYS A 4 31.09 -11.82 -7.72
N VAL A 5 31.78 -10.76 -8.16
CA VAL A 5 31.27 -9.38 -8.20
C VAL A 5 30.16 -9.25 -9.24
N GLU A 6 30.33 -9.86 -10.41
CA GLU A 6 29.34 -9.84 -11.49
C GLU A 6 28.03 -10.53 -11.09
N THR A 7 28.12 -11.70 -10.44
CA THR A 7 26.94 -12.42 -9.93
C THR A 7 26.23 -11.62 -8.85
N TYR A 8 26.98 -10.98 -7.94
CA TYR A 8 26.40 -10.12 -6.90
C TYR A 8 25.67 -8.91 -7.51
N ALA A 9 26.26 -8.24 -8.50
CA ALA A 9 25.64 -7.12 -9.18
C ALA A 9 24.34 -7.50 -9.92
N LEU A 10 24.32 -8.66 -10.59
CA LEU A 10 23.11 -9.19 -11.24
C LEU A 10 22.02 -9.51 -10.22
N PHE A 11 22.37 -10.13 -9.09
CA PHE A 11 21.41 -10.47 -8.04
C PHE A 11 20.78 -9.23 -7.41
N VAL A 12 21.59 -8.22 -7.06
CA VAL A 12 21.08 -6.95 -6.52
C VAL A 12 20.17 -6.25 -7.54
N CYS A 13 20.56 -6.24 -8.81
CA CYS A 13 19.74 -5.64 -9.87
C CYS A 13 18.38 -6.35 -10.01
N PHE A 14 18.37 -7.69 -10.00
CA PHE A 14 17.15 -8.49 -10.03
C PHE A 14 16.25 -8.18 -8.82
N LEU A 15 16.82 -8.12 -7.62
CA LEU A 15 16.08 -7.78 -6.40
C LEU A 15 15.48 -6.37 -6.48
N CYS A 16 16.21 -5.38 -7.00
CA CYS A 16 15.69 -4.04 -7.20
C CYS A 16 14.49 -4.01 -8.16
N VAL A 17 14.57 -4.72 -9.29
CA VAL A 17 13.45 -4.82 -10.24
C VAL A 17 12.24 -5.50 -9.60
N PHE A 18 12.47 -6.56 -8.82
CA PHE A 18 11.40 -7.27 -8.12
C PHE A 18 10.69 -6.38 -7.10
N VAL A 19 11.45 -5.68 -6.24
CA VAL A 19 10.90 -4.72 -5.27
C VAL A 19 10.17 -3.58 -5.97
N PHE A 20 10.72 -3.08 -7.08
CA PHE A 20 10.07 -2.06 -7.90
C PHE A 20 8.72 -2.54 -8.46
N MET A 21 8.66 -3.76 -9.01
CA MET A 21 7.44 -4.36 -9.55
C MET A 21 6.35 -4.50 -8.48
N ILE A 22 6.71 -5.05 -7.31
CA ILE A 22 5.76 -5.20 -6.19
C ILE A 22 5.28 -3.82 -5.72
N SER A 23 6.20 -2.88 -5.53
CA SER A 23 5.86 -1.53 -5.05
C SER A 23 4.97 -0.79 -6.04
N LEU A 24 5.16 -1.00 -7.34
CA LEU A 24 4.29 -0.44 -8.37
C LEU A 24 2.88 -1.05 -8.30
N GLY A 25 2.78 -2.36 -8.07
CA GLY A 25 1.52 -3.05 -7.84
C GLY A 25 0.77 -2.50 -6.62
N THR A 26 1.45 -2.39 -5.47
CA THR A 26 0.85 -1.84 -4.25
C THR A 26 0.49 -0.37 -4.39
N MET A 27 1.30 0.42 -5.10
CA MET A 27 0.99 1.82 -5.40
C MET A 27 -0.26 1.95 -6.26
N SER A 28 -0.42 1.12 -7.30
CA SER A 28 -1.60 1.12 -8.16
C SER A 28 -2.88 0.77 -7.39
N TYR A 29 -2.82 -0.21 -6.48
CA TYR A 29 -3.94 -0.54 -5.62
C TYR A 29 -4.28 0.61 -4.67
N SER A 30 -3.26 1.26 -4.10
CA SER A 30 -3.43 2.42 -3.21
C SER A 30 -4.17 3.57 -3.89
N ILE A 31 -3.90 3.80 -5.17
CA ILE A 31 -4.62 4.79 -5.99
C ILE A 31 -6.12 4.47 -6.03
N VAL A 32 -6.50 3.20 -6.21
CA VAL A 32 -7.90 2.78 -6.19
C VAL A 32 -8.54 3.05 -4.82
N LYS A 33 -7.84 2.72 -3.72
CA LYS A 33 -8.31 3.01 -2.34
C LYS A 33 -8.57 4.50 -2.11
N ILE A 34 -7.76 5.38 -2.71
CA ILE A 34 -7.87 6.84 -2.59
C ILE A 34 -9.07 7.38 -3.39
N PHE A 35 -9.23 6.95 -4.65
CA PHE A 35 -10.29 7.47 -5.53
C PHE A 35 -11.66 6.84 -5.31
N ARG A 36 -11.70 5.59 -4.86
CA ARG A 36 -12.92 4.80 -4.64
C ARG A 36 -12.83 3.97 -3.34
N PRO A 37 -12.69 4.64 -2.17
CA PRO A 37 -12.61 3.95 -0.87
C PRO A 37 -13.85 3.08 -0.58
N GLU A 38 -15.01 3.44 -1.12
CA GLU A 38 -16.25 2.67 -0.98
C GLU A 38 -16.16 1.25 -1.59
N LEU A 39 -15.34 1.06 -2.63
CA LEU A 39 -15.15 -0.24 -3.27
C LEU A 39 -14.07 -1.09 -2.59
N THR A 40 -13.15 -0.45 -1.86
CA THR A 40 -12.03 -1.15 -1.22
C THR A 40 -12.28 -1.44 0.25
N ILE A 41 -13.31 -0.81 0.84
CA ILE A 41 -13.78 -1.15 2.18
C ILE A 41 -14.04 -2.67 2.27
N PRO A 42 -13.61 -3.33 3.36
CA PRO A 42 -13.87 -4.75 3.54
C PRO A 42 -15.38 -5.06 3.55
N SER A 43 -15.79 -6.15 2.92
CA SER A 43 -17.20 -6.54 2.80
C SER A 43 -17.92 -6.61 4.15
N TYR A 44 -17.25 -7.13 5.19
CA TYR A 44 -17.81 -7.20 6.55
C TYR A 44 -18.11 -5.81 7.14
N VAL A 45 -17.30 -4.79 6.82
CA VAL A 45 -17.53 -3.40 7.23
C VAL A 45 -18.67 -2.78 6.43
N TYR A 46 -18.79 -3.11 5.15
CA TYR A 46 -19.89 -2.62 4.33
C TYR A 46 -21.24 -3.21 4.77
N GLU A 47 -21.30 -4.52 5.00
CA GLU A 47 -22.50 -5.26 5.38
C GLU A 47 -23.09 -4.76 6.71
N LYS A 48 -22.26 -4.45 7.71
CA LYS A 48 -22.74 -3.92 9.00
C LYS A 48 -23.46 -2.56 8.89
N TYR A 49 -23.22 -1.80 7.83
CA TYR A 49 -23.82 -0.47 7.65
C TYR A 49 -24.99 -0.43 6.66
N GLN A 50 -25.44 -1.58 6.12
CA GLN A 50 -26.54 -1.62 5.14
C GLN A 50 -27.90 -1.29 5.75
N THR A 51 -28.23 -1.83 6.93
CA THR A 51 -29.51 -1.62 7.60
C THR A 51 -29.32 -1.29 9.08
N ASN A 52 -30.33 -0.64 9.69
CA ASN A 52 -30.29 -0.33 11.12
C ASN A 52 -30.32 -1.59 11.99
N ASP A 53 -30.95 -2.67 11.51
CA ASP A 53 -30.98 -3.96 12.21
C ASP A 53 -29.60 -4.61 12.22
N LEU A 54 -28.89 -4.63 11.08
CA LEU A 54 -27.53 -5.16 10.99
C LEU A 54 -26.54 -4.30 11.79
N PHE A 55 -26.70 -2.98 11.75
CA PHE A 55 -25.87 -2.07 12.53
C PHE A 55 -26.03 -2.32 14.04
N TRP A 56 -27.27 -2.40 14.52
CA TRP A 56 -27.58 -2.66 15.92
C TRP A 56 -27.16 -4.07 16.39
N SER A 57 -27.36 -5.09 15.55
CA SER A 57 -26.95 -6.46 15.88
C SER A 57 -25.43 -6.59 16.00
N ASN A 58 -24.67 -5.87 15.17
CA ASN A 58 -23.20 -5.86 15.27
C ASN A 58 -22.73 -5.13 16.54
N LEU A 59 -23.31 -3.96 16.85
CA LEU A 59 -22.96 -3.19 18.06
C LEU A 59 -23.18 -4.00 19.35
N THR A 60 -24.30 -4.72 19.42
CA THR A 60 -24.64 -5.57 20.56
C THR A 60 -23.83 -6.87 20.62
N SER A 61 -23.40 -7.41 19.46
CA SER A 61 -22.56 -8.62 19.41
C SER A 61 -21.11 -8.36 19.85
N GLU A 62 -20.58 -7.17 19.56
CA GLU A 62 -19.19 -6.78 19.89
C GLU A 62 -18.98 -6.57 21.41
N HIS A 63 -20.06 -6.32 22.16
CA HIS A 63 -20.05 -6.11 23.62
C HIS A 63 -20.15 -7.40 24.47
N ASN A 64 -20.28 -8.58 23.86
CA ASN A 64 -20.51 -9.86 24.57
C ASN A 64 -19.27 -10.46 25.28
N GLY A 65 -18.32 -9.63 25.72
CA GLY A 65 -17.25 -10.00 26.67
C GLY A 65 -17.52 -9.57 28.10
N GLU A 66 -18.34 -8.52 28.32
CA GLU A 66 -18.72 -8.00 29.63
C GLU A 66 -20.15 -7.43 29.55
N VAL A 67 -21.16 -8.30 29.57
CA VAL A 67 -22.55 -7.86 29.48
C VAL A 67 -23.03 -7.40 30.86
N LYS A 68 -22.89 -6.10 31.15
CA LYS A 68 -23.89 -5.41 31.99
C LYS A 68 -25.17 -5.37 31.17
N GLN A 69 -26.00 -6.37 31.42
CA GLN A 69 -27.30 -6.61 30.81
C GLN A 69 -28.35 -5.61 31.31
N GLU A 70 -28.01 -4.32 31.39
CA GLU A 70 -29.06 -3.30 31.38
C GLU A 70 -29.57 -3.28 29.95
N GLN A 71 -30.87 -3.51 29.80
CA GLN A 71 -31.60 -3.43 28.55
C GLN A 71 -31.37 -2.03 27.95
N GLU A 72 -30.29 -1.84 27.20
CA GLU A 72 -30.14 -0.65 26.38
C GLU A 72 -31.29 -0.68 25.39
N LYS A 73 -32.28 0.15 25.69
CA LYS A 73 -33.45 0.32 24.86
C LYS A 73 -32.93 0.76 23.51
N ARG A 74 -33.17 -0.07 22.49
CA ARG A 74 -32.78 0.21 21.11
C ARG A 74 -33.14 1.68 20.80
N PRO A 75 -32.16 2.51 20.39
CA PRO A 75 -32.40 3.90 20.06
C PRO A 75 -33.46 4.02 18.96
N SER A 76 -34.00 5.23 18.79
CA SER A 76 -34.94 5.48 17.71
C SER A 76 -34.30 5.20 16.35
N ASN A 77 -35.11 4.87 15.34
CA ASN A 77 -34.59 4.62 13.99
C ASN A 77 -33.86 5.84 13.40
N GLU A 78 -34.23 7.05 13.81
CA GLU A 78 -33.58 8.29 13.37
C GLU A 78 -32.17 8.43 13.97
N GLU A 79 -32.02 8.14 15.27
CA GLU A 79 -30.72 8.11 15.94
C GLU A 79 -29.80 7.03 15.36
N LEU A 80 -30.32 5.80 15.17
CA LEU A 80 -29.55 4.71 14.55
C LEU A 80 -29.11 5.05 13.13
N THR A 81 -29.97 5.68 12.34
CA THR A 81 -29.62 6.12 10.98
C THR A 81 -28.50 7.16 11.01
N THR A 82 -28.56 8.10 11.95
CA THR A 82 -27.53 9.13 12.12
C THR A 82 -26.19 8.52 12.54
N GLN A 83 -26.19 7.61 13.51
CA GLN A 83 -24.98 6.91 13.95
C GLN A 83 -24.38 6.06 12.82
N ARG A 84 -25.20 5.21 12.18
CA ARG A 84 -24.81 4.35 11.05
C ARG A 84 -24.17 5.15 9.92
N THR A 85 -24.76 6.28 9.52
CA THR A 85 -24.23 7.10 8.43
C THR A 85 -22.95 7.84 8.82
N ASN A 86 -22.83 8.28 10.07
CA ASN A 86 -21.60 8.89 10.57
C ASN A 86 -20.46 7.89 10.65
N GLU A 87 -20.71 6.69 11.17
CA GLU A 87 -19.69 5.63 11.24
C GLU A 87 -19.25 5.13 9.86
N LEU A 88 -20.18 5.01 8.90
CA LEU A 88 -19.84 4.68 7.53
C LEU A 88 -18.91 5.76 6.92
N LYS A 89 -19.20 7.05 7.16
CA LYS A 89 -18.32 8.15 6.72
C LYS A 89 -16.94 8.07 7.38
N ILE A 90 -16.87 7.76 8.67
CA ILE A 90 -15.60 7.56 9.39
C ILE A 90 -14.83 6.39 8.78
N SER A 91 -15.49 5.28 8.49
CA SER A 91 -14.89 4.09 7.89
C SER A 91 -14.32 4.40 6.50
N ILE A 92 -15.07 5.09 5.64
CA ILE A 92 -14.63 5.56 4.32
C ILE A 92 -13.42 6.48 4.44
N LYS A 93 -13.44 7.43 5.38
CA LYS A 93 -12.32 8.35 5.61
C LYS A 93 -11.07 7.62 6.11
N SER A 94 -11.24 6.60 6.94
CA SER A 94 -10.15 5.78 7.43
C SER A 94 -9.51 4.97 6.30
N GLU A 95 -10.32 4.45 5.39
CA GLU A 95 -9.88 3.70 4.21
C GLU A 95 -9.09 4.59 3.24
N TYR A 96 -9.57 5.82 2.99
CA TYR A 96 -8.83 6.83 2.23
C TYR A 96 -7.45 7.10 2.85
N ARG A 97 -7.40 7.32 4.16
CA ARG A 97 -6.13 7.59 4.88
C ARG A 97 -5.17 6.41 4.80
N SER A 98 -5.69 5.19 4.95
CA SER A 98 -4.93 3.95 4.79
C SER A 98 -4.35 3.84 3.37
N GLY A 99 -5.16 4.10 2.35
CA GLY A 99 -4.72 4.16 0.96
C GLY A 99 -3.62 5.19 0.74
N PHE A 100 -3.76 6.39 1.30
CA PHE A 100 -2.76 7.45 1.18
C PHE A 100 -1.42 7.10 1.85
N GLN A 101 -1.47 6.49 3.03
CA GLN A 101 -0.26 6.01 3.73
C GLN A 101 0.45 4.92 2.91
N LEU A 102 -0.29 3.95 2.38
CA LEU A 102 0.25 2.88 1.55
C LEU A 102 0.85 3.42 0.24
N PHE A 103 0.22 4.45 -0.34
CA PHE A 103 0.75 5.15 -1.51
C PHE A 103 2.09 5.80 -1.21
N ILE A 104 2.20 6.59 -0.13
CA ILE A 104 3.47 7.23 0.26
C ILE A 104 4.55 6.19 0.52
N GLN A 105 4.24 5.11 1.24
CA GLN A 105 5.21 4.04 1.52
C GLN A 105 5.70 3.39 0.22
N SER A 106 4.77 3.03 -0.67
CA SER A 106 5.12 2.41 -1.96
C SER A 106 5.92 3.37 -2.85
N PHE A 107 5.60 4.67 -2.81
CA PHE A 107 6.33 5.69 -3.54
C PHE A 107 7.79 5.82 -3.06
N ILE A 108 8.03 5.76 -1.75
CA ILE A 108 9.40 5.75 -1.18
C ILE A 108 10.18 4.52 -1.67
N TYR A 109 9.55 3.34 -1.75
CA TYR A 109 10.22 2.14 -2.28
C TYR A 109 10.54 2.26 -3.77
N VAL A 110 9.65 2.85 -4.56
CA VAL A 110 9.90 3.16 -5.98
C VAL A 110 11.06 4.14 -6.13
N LEU A 111 11.12 5.20 -5.32
CA LEU A 111 12.22 6.17 -5.35
C LEU A 111 13.56 5.52 -4.99
N THR A 112 13.62 4.77 -3.91
CA THR A 112 14.86 4.14 -3.44
C THR A 112 15.37 3.07 -4.40
N SER A 113 14.49 2.20 -4.91
CA SER A 113 14.85 1.22 -5.95
C SER A 113 15.28 1.89 -7.25
N GLY A 114 14.61 2.98 -7.65
CA GLY A 114 15.00 3.80 -8.80
C GLY A 114 16.41 4.40 -8.65
N LEU A 115 16.74 4.97 -7.48
CA LEU A 115 18.08 5.51 -7.21
C LEU A 115 19.16 4.43 -7.31
N ILE A 116 18.95 3.26 -6.71
CA ILE A 116 19.91 2.15 -6.77
C ILE A 116 20.10 1.69 -8.22
N TRP A 117 19.00 1.53 -8.96
CA TRP A 117 19.04 1.12 -10.37
C TRP A 117 19.78 2.15 -11.24
N LEU A 118 19.53 3.45 -11.04
CA LEU A 118 20.26 4.52 -11.73
C LEU A 118 21.75 4.50 -11.42
N SER A 119 22.15 4.29 -10.16
CA SER A 119 23.55 4.14 -9.78
C SER A 119 24.21 2.96 -10.49
N HIS A 120 23.52 1.81 -10.58
CA HIS A 120 24.01 0.64 -11.32
C HIS A 120 24.19 0.94 -12.82
N ILE A 121 23.22 1.58 -13.46
CA ILE A 121 23.31 1.96 -14.87
C ILE A 121 24.45 2.95 -15.10
N PHE A 122 24.61 3.93 -14.22
CA PHE A 122 25.64 4.94 -14.33
C PHE A 122 27.05 4.32 -14.23
N LEU A 123 27.28 3.44 -13.26
CA LEU A 123 28.56 2.75 -13.09
C LEU A 123 28.91 1.85 -14.28
N VAL A 124 27.93 1.08 -14.79
CA VAL A 124 28.14 0.23 -15.98
C VAL A 124 28.43 1.08 -17.22
N ARG A 125 27.71 2.20 -17.40
CA ARG A 125 27.97 3.12 -18.52
C ARG A 125 29.34 3.78 -18.41
N SER A 126 29.77 4.17 -17.21
CA SER A 126 31.07 4.78 -16.97
C SER A 126 32.22 3.81 -17.25
N SER A 127 32.10 2.55 -16.81
CA SER A 127 33.09 1.50 -17.12
C SER A 127 33.25 1.26 -18.62
N ARG A 128 32.15 1.32 -19.40
CA ARG A 128 32.20 1.13 -20.86
C ARG A 128 32.89 2.27 -21.60
N LYS A 129 32.77 3.52 -21.11
CA LYS A 129 33.49 4.67 -21.70
C LYS A 129 34.99 4.59 -21.47
N ASN A 130 35.40 4.19 -20.26
CA ASN A 130 36.82 4.06 -19.93
C ASN A 130 37.52 2.93 -20.72
N ASP A 131 36.81 1.84 -21.03
CA ASP A 131 37.33 0.76 -21.89
C ASP A 131 37.46 1.17 -23.37
N SER A 132 36.59 2.05 -23.89
CA SER A 132 36.72 2.53 -25.28
C SER A 132 37.89 3.49 -25.48
N ASP A 133 38.21 4.27 -24.45
CA ASP A 133 39.31 5.25 -24.51
C ASP A 133 40.68 4.56 -24.39
N SER A 134 40.80 3.50 -23.57
CA SER A 134 42.04 2.71 -23.47
C SER A 134 42.37 1.95 -24.75
N ILE A 135 41.38 1.36 -25.42
CA ILE A 135 41.55 0.68 -26.72
C ILE A 135 41.97 1.65 -27.83
N SER A 136 41.63 2.93 -27.71
CA SER A 136 42.01 3.98 -28.67
C SER A 136 43.45 4.46 -28.44
N GLN A 137 43.91 4.45 -27.18
CA GLN A 137 45.25 4.86 -26.79
C GLN A 137 46.32 3.80 -27.10
N ASP A 138 45.96 2.51 -27.04
CA ASP A 138 46.84 1.39 -27.44
C ASP A 138 47.02 1.24 -28.97
N ARG A 139 46.31 2.04 -29.78
CA ARG A 139 46.33 1.98 -31.25
C ARG A 139 47.14 3.09 -31.93
N ILE A 140 47.84 3.93 -31.15
CA ILE A 140 48.74 5.01 -31.60
C ILE A 140 50.17 4.65 -31.19
#